data_AF-A0A445EKD8-F1
#
_entry.id   AF-A0A445EKD8-F1
#
_cell.length_a   1.000
_cell.length_b   1.000
_cell.length_c   1.000
_cell.angle_alpha   90.00
_cell.angle_beta   90.00
_cell.angle_gamma   90.00
#
_symmetry.space_group_name_H-M   'P 1'
#
loop_
_entity.id
_entity.type
_entity.pdbx_description
1 polymer ?
#
loop_
_entity_poly.entity_id
_entity_poly.type
_entity_poly.pdbx_seq_one_letter_code
_entity_poly.pdbx_strand_id
1 'polypeptide(L)'
;MANNNNNNNNPLQLKSLNHVSLLCGSVDKSIDFYVNILGFCPIQRPTSFDFNGAWHCESIAAVERRLKQMKIKYVKNIVEENGIYVDQLFFHDPDGWMIEICNCDKLPVVPLCSSSSPFNCNIPNHHLHQQILTMDQQ
;
A
#
# COMPACT_ATOMS: atom_id res chain seq x y z
N MET A 1 -32.98 -29.37 -24.70
CA MET A 1 -33.03 -28.34 -23.64
C MET A 1 -31.92 -28.64 -22.66
N ALA A 2 -30.78 -27.94 -22.74
CA ALA A 2 -29.69 -28.04 -21.79
C ALA A 2 -29.66 -26.75 -20.96
N ASN A 3 -29.77 -26.89 -19.64
CA ASN A 3 -29.71 -25.81 -18.66
C ASN A 3 -28.25 -25.39 -18.48
N ASN A 4 -27.85 -24.24 -19.03
CA ASN A 4 -26.53 -23.66 -18.78
C ASN A 4 -26.60 -22.68 -17.60
N ASN A 5 -26.53 -23.22 -16.38
CA ASN A 5 -26.25 -22.46 -15.18
C ASN A 5 -24.74 -22.14 -15.12
N ASN A 6 -24.31 -21.11 -15.84
CA ASN A 6 -22.95 -20.58 -15.72
C ASN A 6 -22.87 -19.63 -14.51
N ASN A 7 -22.69 -20.21 -13.33
CA ASN A 7 -22.30 -19.48 -12.12
C ASN A 7 -20.83 -19.03 -12.26
N ASN A 8 -20.59 -18.02 -13.08
CA ASN A 8 -19.27 -17.42 -13.29
C ASN A 8 -18.98 -16.35 -12.21
N ASN A 9 -18.98 -16.77 -10.95
CA ASN A 9 -18.52 -15.93 -9.86
C ASN A 9 -16.99 -15.94 -9.85
N ASN A 10 -16.35 -14.79 -9.97
CA ASN A 10 -14.92 -14.64 -9.69
C ASN A 10 -14.68 -15.15 -8.25
N PRO A 11 -13.93 -16.25 -8.04
CA PRO A 11 -13.93 -16.96 -6.77
C PRO A 11 -13.30 -16.18 -5.62
N LEU A 12 -12.52 -15.14 -5.91
CA LEU A 12 -11.76 -14.41 -4.89
C LEU A 12 -12.27 -13.00 -4.57
N GLN A 13 -12.92 -12.29 -5.51
CA GLN A 13 -13.41 -10.91 -5.35
C GLN A 13 -12.52 -10.04 -4.42
N LEU A 14 -11.19 -10.04 -4.61
CA LEU A 14 -10.26 -9.30 -3.76
C LEU A 14 -10.50 -7.80 -3.99
N LYS A 15 -11.08 -7.12 -2.98
CA LYS A 15 -11.52 -5.72 -3.06
C LYS A 15 -10.40 -4.72 -2.77
N SER A 16 -9.40 -5.12 -2.00
CA SER A 16 -8.23 -4.32 -1.71
C SER A 16 -7.05 -5.19 -1.27
N LEU A 17 -5.84 -4.64 -1.44
CA LEU A 17 -4.61 -5.13 -0.84
C LEU A 17 -4.12 -4.04 0.12
N ASN A 18 -4.11 -4.33 1.42
CA ASN A 18 -3.80 -3.34 2.46
C ASN A 18 -2.34 -3.39 2.93
N HIS A 19 -1.58 -4.37 2.44
CA HIS A 19 -0.33 -4.79 3.05
C HIS A 19 0.72 -5.12 2.00
N VAL A 20 1.92 -4.56 2.16
CA VAL A 20 3.11 -4.94 1.39
C VAL A 20 4.12 -5.53 2.35
N SER A 21 4.53 -6.78 2.08
CA SER A 21 5.63 -7.45 2.78
C SER A 21 6.91 -7.30 1.97
N LEU A 22 7.92 -6.65 2.54
CA LEU A 22 9.24 -6.44 1.96
C LEU A 22 10.24 -7.35 2.66
N LEU A 23 10.99 -8.13 1.87
CA LEU A 23 12.18 -8.81 2.37
C LEU A 23 13.32 -7.78 2.43
N CYS A 24 13.91 -7.61 3.60
CA CYS A 24 14.97 -6.66 3.91
C CYS A 24 16.24 -7.39 4.34
N GLY A 25 17.39 -6.75 4.16
CA GLY A 25 18.67 -7.30 4.64
C GLY A 25 18.85 -7.22 6.16
N SER A 26 17.99 -6.47 6.86
CA SER A 26 17.96 -6.36 8.31
C SER A 26 16.67 -5.68 8.80
N VAL A 27 15.89 -6.39 9.64
CA VAL A 27 14.73 -5.79 10.32
C VAL A 27 15.12 -4.58 11.17
N ASP A 28 16.27 -4.62 11.86
CA ASP A 28 16.71 -3.50 12.71
C ASP A 28 17.00 -2.23 11.88
N LYS A 29 17.66 -2.36 10.73
CA LYS A 29 17.89 -1.21 9.81
C LYS A 29 16.58 -0.69 9.25
N SER A 30 15.64 -1.59 8.97
CA SER A 30 14.30 -1.23 8.52
C SER A 30 13.54 -0.45 9.59
N ILE A 31 13.54 -0.92 10.85
CA ILE A 31 12.91 -0.23 11.99
C ILE A 31 13.54 1.15 12.17
N ASP A 32 14.87 1.24 12.18
CA ASP A 32 15.55 2.52 12.32
C ASP A 32 15.14 3.50 11.22
N PHE A 33 15.05 3.02 9.98
CA PHE A 33 14.62 3.85 8.86
C PHE A 33 13.14 4.25 8.93
N TYR A 34 12.22 3.30 9.03
CA TYR A 34 10.78 3.60 8.97
C TYR A 34 10.28 4.29 10.24
N VAL A 35 10.77 3.91 11.42
CA VAL A 35 10.32 4.47 12.70
C VAL A 35 11.15 5.68 13.09
N ASN A 36 12.46 5.52 13.27
CA ASN A 36 13.26 6.61 13.85
C ASN A 36 13.53 7.70 12.82
N ILE A 37 13.85 7.32 11.58
CA ILE A 37 14.16 8.26 10.52
C ILE A 37 12.87 8.83 9.92
N LEU A 38 11.90 8.03 9.46
CA LEU A 38 10.69 8.53 8.81
C LEU A 38 9.53 8.84 9.75
N GLY A 39 9.62 8.42 11.02
CA GLY A 39 8.62 8.75 12.03
C GLY A 39 7.35 7.92 11.96
N PHE A 40 7.35 6.80 11.25
CA PHE A 40 6.15 5.97 11.15
C PHE A 40 5.78 5.43 12.53
N CYS A 41 4.48 5.35 12.80
CA CYS A 41 3.97 4.80 14.04
C CYS A 41 4.10 3.26 14.00
N PRO A 42 4.85 2.64 14.94
CA PRO A 42 4.86 1.18 15.05
C PRO A 42 3.48 0.70 15.51
N ILE A 43 2.93 -0.31 14.83
CA ILE A 43 1.63 -0.89 15.17
C ILE A 43 1.79 -2.32 15.66
N GLN A 44 0.83 -2.77 16.48
CA GLN A 44 0.87 -4.09 17.09
C GLN A 44 0.78 -5.18 16.02
N ARG A 45 1.79 -6.06 15.98
CA ARG A 45 1.79 -7.26 15.16
C ARG A 45 1.00 -8.39 15.86
N PRO A 46 0.19 -9.19 15.14
CA PRO A 46 -0.40 -10.39 15.71
C PRO A 46 0.67 -11.30 16.30
N THR A 47 0.46 -11.75 17.55
CA THR A 47 1.43 -12.57 18.29
C THR A 47 1.59 -13.98 17.73
N SER A 48 0.70 -14.41 16.85
CA SER A 48 0.75 -15.70 16.16
C SER A 48 1.75 -15.76 15.00
N PHE A 49 2.37 -14.64 14.62
CA PHE A 49 3.42 -14.62 13.60
C PHE A 49 4.79 -14.83 14.26
N ASP A 50 5.51 -15.86 13.85
CA ASP A 50 6.74 -16.35 14.48
C ASP A 50 8.03 -15.91 13.78
N PHE A 51 7.92 -15.23 12.64
CA PHE A 51 9.05 -14.63 11.93
C PHE A 51 9.42 -13.23 12.48
N ASN A 52 10.68 -12.82 12.29
CA ASN A 52 11.15 -11.48 12.66
C ASN A 52 10.59 -10.43 11.69
N GLY A 53 9.93 -9.39 12.21
CA GLY A 53 9.36 -8.33 11.39
C GLY A 53 8.59 -7.27 12.17
N ALA A 54 8.35 -6.12 11.52
CA ALA A 54 7.73 -4.94 12.13
C ALA A 54 6.68 -4.28 11.20
N TRP A 55 5.59 -3.77 11.79
CA TRP A 55 4.48 -3.10 11.09
C TRP A 55 4.47 -1.61 11.41
N HIS A 56 4.19 -0.78 10.39
CA HIS A 56 4.23 0.68 10.53
C HIS A 56 3.17 1.39 9.67
N CYS A 57 2.66 2.56 10.11
CA CYS A 57 1.76 3.43 9.33
C CYS A 57 2.09 4.92 9.51
N GLU A 58 1.84 5.77 8.49
CA GLU A 58 2.01 7.23 8.60
C GLU A 58 1.24 8.02 7.53
N SER A 59 1.00 9.32 7.75
CA SER A 59 0.40 10.22 6.75
C SER A 59 1.44 10.80 5.77
N ILE A 60 1.06 11.03 4.50
CA ILE A 60 1.95 11.61 3.46
C ILE A 60 2.63 12.91 3.95
N ALA A 61 1.86 13.79 4.62
CA ALA A 61 2.37 15.06 5.11
C ALA A 61 3.48 14.88 6.17
N ALA A 62 3.32 13.90 7.07
CA ALA A 62 4.31 13.59 8.08
C ALA A 62 5.58 12.97 7.46
N VAL A 63 5.42 12.05 6.51
CA VAL A 63 6.55 11.45 5.76
C VAL A 63 7.32 12.52 4.99
N GLU A 64 6.64 13.40 4.25
CA GLU A 64 7.28 14.49 3.50
C GLU A 64 8.08 15.42 4.43
N ARG A 65 7.49 15.82 5.56
CA ARG A 65 8.16 16.66 6.56
C ARG A 65 9.44 16.01 7.06
N ARG A 66 9.42 14.70 7.28
CA ARG A 66 10.54 13.97 7.85
C ARG A 66 11.65 13.71 6.82
N LEU A 67 11.30 13.35 5.59
CA LEU A 67 12.26 13.26 4.47
C LEU A 67 13.03 14.56 4.26
N LYS A 68 12.33 15.71 4.30
CA LYS A 68 12.95 17.05 4.24
C LYS A 68 13.92 17.28 5.40
N GLN A 69 13.50 16.99 6.62
CA GLN A 69 14.33 17.20 7.82
C GLN A 69 15.62 16.37 7.77
N MET A 70 15.51 15.13 7.30
CA MET A 70 16.63 14.18 7.21
C MET A 70 17.45 14.33 5.94
N LYS A 71 17.08 15.25 5.03
CA LYS A 71 17.72 15.47 3.71
C LYS A 71 17.79 14.22 2.86
N ILE A 72 16.78 13.35 2.98
CA ILE A 72 16.63 12.16 2.14
C ILE A 72 16.05 12.61 0.80
N LYS A 73 16.59 12.08 -0.31
CA LYS A 73 16.08 12.39 -1.64
C LYS A 73 14.72 11.75 -1.84
N TYR A 74 13.79 12.54 -2.38
CA TYR A 74 12.45 12.08 -2.73
C TYR A 74 11.93 12.85 -3.95
N VAL A 75 10.95 12.28 -4.62
CA VAL A 75 10.20 12.92 -5.71
C VAL A 75 8.76 13.09 -5.25
N LYS A 76 8.19 14.28 -5.46
CA LYS A 76 6.77 14.56 -5.20
C LYS A 76 6.08 14.82 -6.53
N ASN A 77 4.92 14.21 -6.71
CA ASN A 77 4.05 14.46 -7.85
C ASN A 77 2.62 14.72 -7.37
N ILE A 78 1.85 15.46 -8.16
CA ILE A 78 0.43 15.69 -7.94
C ILE A 78 -0.29 15.35 -9.24
N VAL A 79 -1.26 14.44 -9.17
CA VAL A 79 -2.10 14.04 -10.30
C VAL A 79 -3.52 14.52 -10.05
N GLU A 80 -4.20 15.01 -11.08
CA GLU A 80 -5.62 15.35 -11.03
C GLU A 80 -6.41 14.37 -11.89
N GLU A 81 -7.41 13.72 -11.30
CA GLU A 81 -8.33 12.83 -12.01
C GLU A 81 -9.77 13.12 -11.56
N ASN A 82 -10.62 13.54 -12.49
CA ASN A 82 -12.03 13.88 -12.24
C ASN A 82 -12.23 14.91 -11.10
N GLY A 83 -11.32 15.89 -10.98
CA GLY A 83 -11.35 16.90 -9.92
C GLY A 83 -10.86 16.40 -8.55
N ILE A 84 -10.36 15.16 -8.46
CA ILE A 84 -9.70 14.62 -7.27
C ILE A 84 -8.19 14.78 -7.45
N TYR A 85 -7.55 15.39 -6.45
CA TYR A 85 -6.10 15.55 -6.41
C TYR A 85 -5.46 14.42 -5.63
N VAL A 86 -4.53 13.72 -6.28
CA VAL A 86 -3.73 12.66 -5.70
C VAL A 86 -2.30 13.14 -5.51
N ASP A 87 -1.87 13.22 -4.25
CA ASP A 87 -0.47 13.43 -3.88
C ASP A 87 0.25 12.09 -3.98
N GLN A 88 1.41 12.08 -4.64
CA GLN A 88 2.30 10.93 -4.69
C GLN A 88 3.67 11.35 -4.16
N LEU A 89 4.23 10.54 -3.26
CA LEU A 89 5.54 10.76 -2.69
C LEU A 89 6.39 9.51 -2.88
N PHE A 90 7.47 9.64 -3.65
CA PHE A 90 8.38 8.55 -3.98
C PHE A 90 9.73 8.74 -3.29
N PHE A 91 10.23 7.71 -2.63
CA PHE A 91 11.57 7.70 -2.03
C PHE A 91 12.17 6.30 -2.10
N HIS A 92 13.47 6.19 -1.84
CA HIS A 92 14.13 4.90 -1.71
C HIS A 92 14.35 4.56 -0.24
N ASP A 93 14.10 3.31 0.12
CA ASP A 93 14.46 2.77 1.42
C ASP A 93 15.94 2.33 1.47
N PRO A 94 16.47 1.87 2.63
CA PRO A 94 17.87 1.48 2.78
C PRO A 94 18.30 0.30 1.90
N ASP A 95 17.36 -0.58 1.53
CA ASP A 95 17.61 -1.72 0.65
C ASP A 95 17.47 -1.32 -0.85
N GLY A 96 17.11 -0.07 -1.12
CA GLY A 96 17.00 0.51 -2.46
C GLY A 96 15.61 0.37 -3.08
N TRP A 97 14.62 -0.18 -2.37
CA TRP A 97 13.26 -0.27 -2.85
C TRP A 97 12.68 1.12 -3.03
N MET A 98 12.07 1.36 -4.19
CA MET A 98 11.27 2.56 -4.41
C MET A 98 9.92 2.39 -3.72
N ILE A 99 9.66 3.22 -2.73
CA ILE A 99 8.41 3.28 -1.99
C ILE A 99 7.60 4.47 -2.50
N GLU A 100 6.35 4.22 -2.87
CA GLU A 100 5.35 5.25 -3.15
C GLU A 100 4.36 5.32 -1.99
N ILE A 101 4.09 6.53 -1.51
CA ILE A 101 2.94 6.80 -0.62
C ILE A 101 2.00 7.74 -1.36
N CYS A 102 0.74 7.30 -1.57
CA CYS A 102 -0.31 8.07 -2.24
C CYS A 102 -1.62 8.14 -1.43
N ASN A 103 -2.38 9.22 -1.63
CA ASN A 103 -3.77 9.36 -1.13
C ASN A 103 -4.79 8.98 -2.22
N CYS A 104 -4.38 8.04 -3.06
CA CYS A 104 -5.11 7.42 -4.14
C CYS A 104 -6.36 6.65 -3.65
N ASP A 105 -6.50 6.41 -2.33
CA ASP A 105 -7.72 5.89 -1.71
C ASP A 105 -8.94 6.80 -1.90
N LYS A 106 -8.71 8.06 -2.29
CA LYS A 106 -9.77 9.02 -2.66
C LYS A 106 -10.33 8.77 -4.06
N LEU A 107 -9.60 8.09 -4.94
CA LEU A 107 -10.07 7.83 -6.31
C LEU A 107 -11.12 6.71 -6.32
N PRO A 108 -12.16 6.82 -7.18
CA PRO A 108 -13.11 5.74 -7.35
C PRO A 108 -12.41 4.53 -7.99
N VAL A 109 -12.59 3.34 -7.39
CA VAL A 109 -12.13 2.09 -8.01
C VAL A 109 -13.05 1.74 -9.17
N VAL A 110 -12.60 2.00 -10.40
CA VAL A 110 -13.31 1.65 -11.62
C VAL A 110 -12.68 0.39 -12.23
N PRO A 111 -13.39 -0.75 -12.29
CA PRO A 111 -12.88 -1.95 -12.95
C PRO A 111 -12.64 -1.69 -14.45
N LEU A 112 -11.48 -2.10 -14.97
CA LEU A 112 -11.14 -1.98 -16.40
C LEU A 112 -11.89 -2.98 -17.31
N CYS A 113 -12.98 -3.57 -16.84
CA CYS A 113 -13.72 -4.58 -17.58
C CYS A 113 -14.52 -3.98 -18.74
N SER A 114 -14.29 -4.48 -19.96
CA SER A 114 -15.07 -4.13 -21.14
C SER A 114 -16.49 -4.69 -21.04
N SER A 115 -17.44 -4.10 -21.77
CA SER A 115 -18.88 -4.46 -21.84
C SER A 115 -19.20 -5.92 -22.24
N SER A 116 -18.19 -6.76 -22.44
CA SER A 116 -18.25 -8.21 -22.67
C SER A 116 -17.89 -9.04 -21.43
N SER A 117 -17.54 -8.43 -20.29
CA SER A 117 -17.16 -9.17 -19.09
C SER A 117 -18.38 -9.62 -18.28
N PRO A 118 -18.47 -10.90 -17.86
CA PRO A 118 -19.58 -11.41 -17.07
C PRO A 118 -19.52 -11.02 -15.57
N PHE A 119 -18.58 -10.15 -15.18
CA PHE A 119 -18.33 -9.82 -13.79
C PHE A 119 -19.04 -8.52 -13.40
N ASN A 120 -20.09 -8.62 -12.59
CA ASN A 120 -20.75 -7.45 -12.00
C ASN A 120 -19.92 -6.97 -10.79
N CYS A 121 -19.10 -5.94 -11.00
CA CYS A 121 -18.21 -5.40 -9.98
C CYS A 121 -18.84 -4.19 -9.28
N ASN A 122 -19.77 -4.42 -8.36
CA ASN A 122 -20.20 -3.39 -7.41
C ASN A 122 -19.18 -3.32 -6.27
N ILE A 123 -18.22 -2.39 -6.37
CA ILE A 123 -17.17 -2.19 -5.36
C ILE A 123 -17.54 -0.96 -4.52
N PRO A 124 -17.89 -1.09 -3.23
CA PRO A 124 -18.05 0.05 -2.34
C PRO A 124 -16.69 0.70 -2.04
N ASN A 125 -16.65 2.03 -1.99
CA ASN A 125 -15.47 2.79 -1.57
C ASN A 125 -15.16 2.50 -0.09
N HIS A 126 -13.98 1.97 0.19
CA HIS A 126 -13.48 1.73 1.54
C HIS A 126 -12.20 2.56 1.75
N HIS A 127 -12.07 3.23 2.89
CA HIS A 127 -10.83 3.91 3.25
C HIS A 127 -9.75 2.87 3.57
N LEU A 128 -8.65 2.90 2.81
CA LEU A 128 -7.53 1.96 2.95
C LEU A 128 -6.39 2.63 3.71
N HIS A 129 -5.89 1.96 4.76
CA HIS A 129 -4.61 2.31 5.36
C HIS A 129 -3.55 1.36 4.80
N GLN A 130 -2.57 1.90 4.06
CA GLN A 130 -1.43 1.13 3.57
C GLN A 130 -0.49 0.80 4.74
N GLN A 131 -0.11 -0.46 4.86
CA GLN A 131 0.82 -0.94 5.89
C GLN A 131 2.02 -1.61 5.23
N ILE A 132 3.22 -1.31 5.73
CA ILE A 132 4.46 -1.96 5.31
C ILE A 132 4.91 -2.91 6.43
N LEU A 133 5.17 -4.18 6.06
CA LEU A 133 5.87 -5.16 6.88
C LEU A 133 7.25 -5.41 6.29
N THR A 134 8.27 -5.32 7.12
CA THR A 134 9.64 -5.74 6.76
C THR A 134 9.97 -7.06 7.43
N MET A 135 10.64 -7.96 6.70
CA MET A 135 11.00 -9.32 7.12
C MET A 135 12.44 -9.63 6.70
N ASP A 136 13.20 -10.38 7.50
CA ASP A 136 14.58 -10.74 7.12
C ASP A 136 14.60 -11.66 5.88
N GLN A 137 15.58 -11.45 4.99
CA GLN A 137 15.97 -12.44 3.98
C GLN A 137 16.59 -13.66 4.67
N GLN A 138 16.08 -14.87 4.36
CA GLN A 138 16.67 -16.13 4.81
C GLN A 138 18.01 -16.41 4.13
#